data_AF-A0A7K4H143-F1
#
_entry.id   AF-A0A7K4H143-F1
#
_cell.length_a   1.000
_cell.length_b   1.000
_cell.length_c   1.000
_cell.angle_alpha   90.00
_cell.angle_beta   90.00
_cell.angle_gamma   90.00
#
_symmetry.space_group_name_H-M   'P 1'
#
loop_
_entity.id
_entity.type
_entity.pdbx_description
1 polymer ?
#
loop_
_entity_poly.entity_id
_entity_poly.type
_entity_poly.pdbx_seq_one_letter_code
_entity_poly.pdbx_strand_id
1 'polypeptide(L)'
;MAKNDFSSLPEPNTYDIYWSAWIDAYNNEEVEKVKQKYRETVEELKEEFLEEELIEDFYEQPYKTIMTPFGILPITEQSLASNHFKLWVGHCNFKLLEKHYEIIENCKGVESIDILTPYRFRLGIGMMFEDREIMNGVKKALIDSVSN
;
A
#
# COMPACT_ATOMS: atom_id res chain seq x y z
N MET A 1 -22.68 8.17 -6.39
CA MET A 1 -21.91 9.22 -7.08
C MET A 1 -21.33 10.14 -6.02
N ALA A 2 -20.10 9.88 -5.57
CA ALA A 2 -19.40 10.79 -4.66
C ALA A 2 -18.97 12.03 -5.46
N LYS A 3 -19.36 13.22 -5.00
CA LYS A 3 -18.87 14.48 -5.55
C LYS A 3 -17.38 14.56 -5.21
N ASN A 4 -16.51 14.44 -6.21
CA ASN A 4 -15.11 14.82 -6.05
C ASN A 4 -15.10 16.33 -5.85
N ASP A 5 -14.87 16.74 -4.60
CA ASP A 5 -14.77 18.13 -4.21
C ASP A 5 -13.41 18.66 -4.68
N PHE A 6 -13.38 19.28 -5.86
CA PHE A 6 -12.17 19.84 -6.47
C PHE A 6 -11.71 21.16 -5.80
N SER A 7 -12.36 21.57 -4.72
CA SER A 7 -12.09 22.81 -3.97
C SER A 7 -10.76 22.81 -3.21
N SER A 8 -10.08 21.67 -3.12
CA SER A 8 -8.77 21.54 -2.47
C SER A 8 -7.58 21.48 -3.44
N LEU A 9 -7.80 21.74 -4.74
CA LEU A 9 -6.71 21.75 -5.70
C LEU A 9 -5.84 23.01 -5.49
N PRO A 10 -4.52 22.87 -5.41
CA PRO A 10 -3.60 24.00 -5.26
C PRO A 10 -3.73 24.98 -6.43
N GLU A 11 -3.53 26.27 -6.17
CA GLU A 11 -3.55 27.28 -7.22
C GLU A 11 -2.52 26.93 -8.31
N PRO A 12 -2.84 27.18 -9.60
CA PRO A 12 -2.04 26.69 -10.73
C PRO A 12 -0.57 27.14 -10.77
N ASN A 13 -0.17 28.11 -9.95
CA ASN A 13 1.19 28.64 -9.88
C ASN A 13 1.98 28.23 -8.63
N THR A 14 1.44 27.36 -7.76
CA THR A 14 2.12 26.89 -6.54
C THR A 14 2.50 25.42 -6.65
N TYR A 15 3.75 25.08 -6.34
CA TYR A 15 4.18 23.68 -6.24
C TYR A 15 3.56 23.02 -5.03
N ASP A 16 3.00 21.83 -5.22
CA ASP A 16 2.33 21.11 -4.15
C ASP A 16 2.38 19.59 -4.34
N ILE A 17 2.13 18.89 -3.24
CA ILE A 17 2.06 17.43 -3.17
C ILE A 17 0.76 17.04 -2.48
N TYR A 18 -0.06 16.29 -3.22
CA TYR A 18 -1.26 15.65 -2.71
C TYR A 18 -0.94 14.21 -2.29
N TRP A 19 -1.46 13.78 -1.14
CA TRP A 19 -1.20 12.46 -0.58
C TRP A 19 -2.45 11.57 -0.66
N SER A 20 -2.27 10.31 -1.06
CA SER A 20 -3.29 9.28 -0.95
C SER A 20 -2.73 8.05 -0.26
N ALA A 21 -3.53 7.43 0.61
CA ALA A 21 -3.14 6.17 1.24
C ALA A 21 -2.99 5.10 0.15
N TRP A 22 -1.91 4.34 0.20
CA TRP A 22 -1.75 3.23 -0.74
C TRP A 22 -2.70 2.10 -0.35
N ILE A 23 -3.52 1.66 -1.31
CA ILE A 23 -4.47 0.56 -1.11
C ILE A 23 -3.83 -0.71 -1.64
N ASP A 24 -3.65 -1.69 -0.76
CA ASP A 24 -3.17 -3.00 -1.15
C ASP A 24 -4.22 -3.73 -1.98
N ALA A 25 -3.82 -4.22 -3.16
CA ALA A 25 -4.69 -5.03 -4.01
C ALA A 25 -5.14 -6.32 -3.32
N TYR A 26 -4.40 -6.78 -2.32
CA TYR A 26 -4.69 -8.02 -1.59
C TYR A 26 -5.42 -7.80 -0.27
N ASN A 27 -5.50 -6.56 0.23
CA ASN A 27 -6.16 -6.20 1.48
C ASN A 27 -7.40 -5.33 1.22
N ASN A 28 -8.33 -5.80 0.38
CA ASN A 28 -9.61 -5.13 0.12
C ASN A 28 -10.79 -5.91 0.74
N GLU A 29 -11.93 -5.22 0.91
CA GLU A 29 -13.18 -5.82 1.43
C GLU A 29 -13.65 -7.05 0.66
N GLU A 30 -13.45 -7.10 -0.66
CA GLU A 30 -13.83 -8.24 -1.49
C GLU A 30 -13.00 -9.49 -1.16
N VAL A 31 -11.72 -9.32 -0.83
CA VAL A 31 -10.87 -10.42 -0.38
C VAL A 31 -11.37 -10.97 0.96
N GLU A 32 -11.74 -10.10 1.89
CA GLU A 32 -12.26 -10.54 3.18
C GLU A 32 -13.65 -11.20 3.05
N LYS A 33 -14.50 -10.70 2.14
CA LYS A 33 -15.77 -11.34 1.78
C LYS A 33 -15.56 -12.74 1.19
N VAL A 34 -14.56 -12.94 0.34
CA VAL A 34 -14.22 -14.26 -0.22
C VAL A 34 -13.71 -15.21 0.87
N LYS A 35 -12.85 -14.74 1.78
CA LYS A 35 -12.40 -15.54 2.93
C LYS A 35 -13.55 -15.95 3.83
N GLN A 36 -14.47 -15.03 4.10
CA GLN A 36 -15.63 -15.30 4.93
C GLN A 36 -16.57 -16.33 4.28
N LYS A 37 -16.86 -16.17 2.98
CA LYS A 37 -17.64 -17.16 2.22
C LYS A 37 -16.98 -18.54 2.24
N TYR A 38 -15.65 -18.61 2.11
CA TYR A 38 -14.91 -19.87 2.19
C TYR A 38 -15.05 -20.51 3.59
N ARG A 39 -14.90 -19.73 4.67
CA ARG A 39 -15.12 -20.22 6.04
C ARG A 39 -16.52 -20.80 6.21
N GLU A 40 -17.53 -20.08 5.76
CA GLU A 40 -18.93 -20.51 5.84
C GLU A 40 -19.17 -21.82 5.05
N THR A 41 -18.67 -21.93 3.82
CA THR A 41 -18.77 -23.17 3.02
C THR A 41 -18.04 -24.35 3.66
N VAL A 42 -16.86 -24.14 4.25
CA VAL A 42 -16.13 -25.20 4.96
C VAL A 42 -16.89 -25.65 6.21
N GLU A 43 -17.52 -24.73 6.93
CA GLU A 43 -18.31 -25.03 8.13
C GLU A 43 -19.59 -25.79 7.79
N GLU A 44 -20.28 -25.42 6.71
CA GLU A 44 -21.41 -26.19 6.14
C GLU A 44 -20.99 -27.61 5.72
N LEU A 45 -19.86 -27.77 5.04
CA LEU A 45 -19.33 -29.08 4.65
C LEU A 45 -18.94 -29.95 5.85
N LYS A 46 -18.46 -29.34 6.94
CA LYS A 46 -18.15 -30.04 8.20
C LYS A 46 -19.40 -30.57 8.89
N GLU A 47 -20.53 -29.86 8.82
CA GLU A 47 -21.79 -30.36 9.37
C GLU A 47 -22.39 -31.51 8.52
N GLU A 48 -22.13 -31.53 7.21
CA GLU A 48 -22.68 -32.53 6.29
C GLU A 48 -21.88 -33.84 6.23
N PHE A 49 -20.55 -33.82 6.48
CA PHE A 49 -19.69 -35.00 6.45
C PHE A 49 -19.19 -35.41 7.85
N LEU A 50 -19.82 -36.44 8.44
CA LEU A 50 -19.49 -37.00 9.76
C LEU A 50 -18.29 -37.97 9.76
N GLU A 51 -17.20 -37.67 9.03
CA GLU A 51 -15.99 -38.51 9.01
C GLU A 51 -14.76 -37.68 9.37
N GLU A 52 -14.31 -37.80 10.62
CA GLU A 52 -13.15 -37.11 11.22
C GLU A 52 -11.82 -37.34 10.46
N GLU A 53 -11.73 -38.39 9.64
CA GLU A 53 -10.47 -38.82 8.99
C GLU A 53 -10.17 -38.11 7.65
N LEU A 54 -11.15 -37.44 7.04
CA LEU A 54 -10.99 -36.71 5.77
C LEU A 54 -10.71 -35.20 5.96
N ILE A 55 -10.74 -34.71 7.21
CA ILE A 55 -10.75 -33.28 7.53
C ILE A 55 -9.34 -32.72 7.74
N GLU A 56 -8.34 -33.54 8.09
CA GLU A 56 -6.96 -33.07 8.30
C GLU A 56 -6.31 -32.50 7.03
N ASP A 57 -6.64 -33.03 5.84
CA ASP A 57 -6.12 -32.54 4.55
C ASP A 57 -6.81 -31.27 4.04
N PHE A 58 -7.92 -30.85 4.66
CA PHE A 58 -8.71 -29.67 4.23
C PHE A 58 -8.37 -28.37 4.96
N TYR A 59 -7.39 -28.38 5.87
CA TYR A 59 -6.92 -27.17 6.57
C TYR A 59 -5.91 -26.33 5.81
N GLU A 60 -5.73 -26.57 4.51
CA GLU A 60 -4.99 -25.64 3.66
C GLU A 60 -5.82 -24.37 3.43
N GLN A 61 -5.64 -23.38 4.32
CA GLN A 61 -6.03 -22.00 4.03
C GLN A 61 -5.55 -21.67 2.62
N PRO A 62 -6.42 -21.23 1.68
CA PRO A 62 -5.98 -20.94 0.33
C PRO A 62 -4.97 -19.79 0.37
N TYR A 63 -3.68 -20.12 0.33
CA TYR A 63 -2.63 -19.13 0.23
C TYR A 63 -2.64 -18.58 -1.18
N LYS A 64 -2.81 -17.26 -1.30
CA LYS A 64 -2.67 -16.60 -2.59
C LYS A 64 -1.22 -16.73 -3.02
N THR A 65 -0.99 -16.94 -4.30
CA THR A 65 0.36 -17.23 -4.79
C THR A 65 0.61 -16.45 -6.06
N ILE A 66 1.81 -15.89 -6.20
CA ILE A 66 2.25 -15.24 -7.44
C ILE A 66 3.36 -16.06 -8.09
N MET A 67 3.31 -16.19 -9.41
CA MET A 67 4.43 -16.70 -10.18
C MET A 67 5.43 -15.58 -10.39
N THR A 68 6.62 -15.76 -9.83
CA THR A 68 7.78 -14.91 -10.07
C THR A 68 8.79 -15.68 -10.93
N PRO A 69 9.77 -15.00 -11.57
CA PRO A 69 10.87 -15.69 -12.25
C PRO A 69 11.70 -16.63 -11.34
N PHE A 70 11.60 -16.46 -10.02
CA PHE A 70 12.28 -17.30 -9.02
C PHE A 70 11.40 -18.45 -8.50
N GLY A 71 10.19 -18.61 -9.06
CA GLY A 71 9.24 -19.64 -8.70
C GLY A 71 7.96 -19.11 -8.08
N ILE A 72 7.22 -20.04 -7.50
CA ILE A 72 5.91 -19.84 -6.89
C ILE A 72 6.12 -19.23 -5.50
N LEU A 73 5.71 -17.96 -5.31
CA LEU A 73 5.82 -17.25 -4.04
C LEU A 73 4.45 -17.17 -3.35
N PRO A 74 4.26 -17.78 -2.17
CA PRO A 74 3.05 -17.63 -1.38
C PRO A 74 2.98 -16.21 -0.80
N ILE A 75 1.87 -15.54 -1.03
CA ILE A 75 1.52 -14.25 -0.44
C ILE A 75 0.99 -14.52 0.98
N THR A 76 1.90 -14.51 1.95
CA THR A 76 1.59 -14.59 3.38
C THR A 76 1.61 -13.19 4.00
N GLU A 77 1.17 -13.05 5.26
CA GLU A 77 1.25 -11.77 5.99
C GLU A 77 2.67 -11.19 6.04
N GLN A 78 3.70 -12.05 6.07
CA GLN A 78 5.09 -11.60 6.09
C GLN A 78 5.57 -11.08 4.73
N SER A 79 4.92 -11.50 3.63
CA SER A 79 5.28 -11.10 2.27
C SER A 79 4.68 -9.75 1.84
N LEU A 80 3.67 -9.24 2.55
CA LEU A 80 3.01 -7.99 2.24
C LEU A 80 3.77 -6.81 2.84
N ALA A 81 4.34 -5.95 1.99
CA ALA A 81 5.08 -4.76 2.42
C ALA A 81 4.22 -3.77 3.24
N SER A 82 2.91 -3.76 3.02
CA SER A 82 1.94 -2.95 3.77
C SER A 82 1.86 -3.31 5.26
N ASN A 83 2.28 -4.50 5.66
CA ASN A 83 2.34 -4.91 7.06
C ASN A 83 3.59 -4.39 7.78
N HIS A 84 4.62 -4.00 7.04
CA HIS A 84 5.90 -3.53 7.58
C HIS A 84 6.06 -2.01 7.51
N PHE A 85 5.33 -1.35 6.61
CA PHE A 85 5.39 0.11 6.41
C PHE A 85 4.02 0.73 6.23
N LYS A 86 3.86 1.97 6.68
CA LYS A 86 2.72 2.82 6.30
C LYS A 86 2.96 3.33 4.88
N LEU A 87 2.31 2.74 3.89
CA LEU A 87 2.49 3.07 2.48
C LEU A 87 1.59 4.23 2.04
N TRP A 88 2.20 5.23 1.43
CA TRP A 88 1.53 6.42 0.90
C TRP A 88 1.94 6.69 -0.55
N VAL A 89 1.06 7.30 -1.32
CA VAL A 89 1.34 7.76 -2.68
C VAL A 89 1.30 9.28 -2.71
N GLY A 90 2.42 9.89 -3.08
CA GLY A 90 2.55 11.31 -3.31
C GLY A 90 2.30 11.64 -4.78
N HIS A 91 1.45 12.64 -5.03
CA HIS A 91 1.14 13.18 -6.35
C HIS A 91 1.65 14.61 -6.42
N CYS A 92 2.65 14.85 -7.26
CA CYS A 92 3.27 16.16 -7.46
C CYS A 92 2.74 16.84 -8.73
N ASN A 93 2.67 18.16 -8.72
CA ASN A 93 2.42 18.97 -9.92
C ASN A 93 3.72 19.42 -10.63
N PHE A 94 4.88 18.94 -10.17
CA PHE A 94 6.19 19.18 -10.77
C PHE A 94 6.90 17.86 -11.06
N LYS A 95 7.85 17.92 -12.00
CA LYS A 95 8.60 16.74 -12.43
C LYS A 95 9.63 16.36 -11.37
N LEU A 96 9.58 15.11 -10.93
CA LEU A 96 10.58 14.48 -10.09
C LEU A 96 11.88 14.26 -10.90
N LEU A 97 13.00 14.54 -10.25
CA LEU A 97 14.36 14.45 -10.77
C LEU A 97 15.16 13.61 -9.78
N GLU A 98 16.32 13.13 -10.19
CA GLU A 98 17.20 12.32 -9.34
C GLU A 98 17.54 13.02 -8.01
N LYS A 99 17.81 14.34 -8.04
CA LYS A 99 18.00 15.14 -6.82
C LYS A 99 16.83 15.07 -5.84
N HIS A 100 15.60 14.95 -6.33
CA HIS A 100 14.41 14.87 -5.48
C HIS A 100 14.33 13.52 -4.78
N TYR A 101 14.81 12.44 -5.40
CA TYR A 101 14.89 11.12 -4.78
C TYR A 101 15.81 11.16 -3.56
N GLU A 102 17.03 11.69 -3.71
CA GLU A 102 18.01 11.81 -2.62
C GLU A 102 17.47 12.64 -1.45
N ILE A 103 16.74 13.72 -1.73
CA ILE A 103 16.12 14.57 -0.70
C ILE A 103 15.10 13.77 0.12
N ILE A 104 14.24 12.99 -0.54
CA ILE A 104 13.19 12.22 0.13
C ILE A 104 13.79 11.05 0.91
N GLU A 105 14.76 10.33 0.33
CA GLU A 105 15.43 9.20 0.96
C GLU A 105 16.15 9.60 2.27
N ASN A 106 16.71 10.80 2.32
CA ASN A 106 17.37 11.32 3.51
C ASN A 106 16.41 11.93 4.55
N CYS A 107 15.09 11.96 4.30
CA CYS A 107 14.13 12.43 5.29
C CYS A 107 13.97 11.42 6.43
N LYS A 108 14.11 11.89 7.68
CA LYS A 108 13.92 11.06 8.88
C LYS A 108 12.54 10.37 8.86
N GLY A 109 12.51 9.07 9.06
CA GLY A 109 11.28 8.27 9.12
C GLY A 109 10.77 7.75 7.78
N VAL A 110 11.40 8.14 6.68
CA VAL A 110 11.25 7.47 5.38
C VAL A 110 12.13 6.22 5.38
N GLU A 111 11.53 5.07 5.08
CA GLU A 111 12.25 3.79 4.97
C GLU A 111 12.39 3.31 3.54
N SER A 112 11.47 3.72 2.66
CA SER A 112 11.52 3.36 1.25
C SER A 112 10.86 4.42 0.39
N ILE A 113 11.41 4.63 -0.80
CA ILE A 113 10.83 5.46 -1.85
C ILE A 113 10.89 4.70 -3.18
N ASP A 114 9.81 4.80 -3.95
CA ASP A 114 9.70 4.20 -5.27
C ASP A 114 9.04 5.20 -6.24
N ILE A 115 9.74 5.58 -7.30
CA ILE A 115 9.23 6.53 -8.30
C ILE A 115 8.39 5.76 -9.31
N LEU A 116 7.07 5.91 -9.21
CA LEU A 116 6.12 5.25 -10.11
C LEU A 116 6.07 5.93 -11.49
N THR A 117 6.06 7.27 -11.49
CA THR A 117 6.05 8.10 -12.69
C THR A 117 6.79 9.41 -12.40
N PRO A 118 7.10 10.24 -13.40
CA PRO A 118 7.74 11.54 -13.16
C PRO A 118 6.96 12.51 -12.26
N TYR A 119 5.69 12.23 -11.94
CA TYR A 119 4.83 13.07 -11.09
C TYR A 119 4.25 12.29 -9.90
N ARG A 120 4.60 11.02 -9.72
CA ARG A 120 4.05 10.17 -8.65
C ARG A 120 5.12 9.28 -8.07
N PHE A 121 5.13 9.19 -6.76
CA PHE A 121 6.02 8.31 -6.02
C PHE A 121 5.26 7.62 -4.90
N ARG A 122 5.72 6.45 -4.51
CA ARG A 122 5.29 5.72 -3.33
C ARG A 122 6.32 5.92 -2.23
N LEU A 123 5.83 6.12 -1.02
CA LEU A 123 6.61 6.35 0.17
C LEU A 123 6.25 5.29 1.22
N GLY A 124 7.26 4.61 1.74
CA GLY A 124 7.14 3.77 2.93
C GLY A 124 7.60 4.54 4.16
N ILE A 125 6.67 4.77 5.09
CA ILE A 125 6.95 5.42 6.37
C ILE A 125 7.09 4.33 7.44
N GLY A 126 8.14 4.45 8.26
CA GLY A 126 8.37 3.51 9.35
C GLY A 126 7.22 3.51 10.38
N MET A 127 6.91 2.34 10.93
CA MET A 127 5.74 2.17 11.81
C MET A 127 5.80 3.01 13.10
N MET A 128 7.01 3.34 13.56
CA MET A 128 7.28 4.15 14.75
C MET A 128 7.17 5.67 14.51
N PHE A 129 6.86 6.10 13.29
CA PHE A 129 6.74 7.51 12.92
C PHE A 129 5.29 7.90 12.67
N GLU A 130 4.97 9.16 12.97
CA GLU A 130 3.68 9.76 12.63
C GLU A 130 3.69 10.18 11.16
N ASP A 131 2.76 9.63 10.38
CA ASP A 131 2.74 9.76 8.93
C ASP A 131 2.56 11.22 8.49
N ARG A 132 1.69 11.97 9.17
CA ARG A 132 1.44 13.40 8.92
C ARG A 132 2.69 14.25 9.10
N GLU A 133 3.53 13.94 10.09
CA GLU A 133 4.78 14.68 10.32
C GLU A 133 5.78 14.43 9.19
N ILE A 134 5.93 13.16 8.79
CA ILE A 134 6.86 12.78 7.72
C ILE A 134 6.39 13.35 6.38
N MET A 135 5.10 13.23 6.05
CA MET A 135 4.54 13.78 4.81
C MET A 135 4.74 15.30 4.71
N ASN A 136 4.54 16.03 5.80
CA ASN A 136 4.78 17.48 5.83
C ASN A 136 6.28 17.81 5.70
N GLY A 137 7.16 17.03 6.33
CA GLY A 137 8.61 17.18 6.20
C GLY A 137 9.08 16.99 4.77
N VAL A 138 8.65 15.89 4.13
CA VAL A 138 8.93 15.58 2.73
C VAL A 138 8.39 16.66 1.81
N LYS A 139 7.14 17.08 2.02
CA LYS A 139 6.51 18.15 1.23
C LYS A 139 7.31 19.44 1.28
N LYS A 140 7.71 19.87 2.47
CA LYS A 140 8.52 21.08 2.64
C LYS A 140 9.87 20.97 1.94
N ALA A 141 10.59 19.87 2.18
CA ALA A 141 11.91 19.65 1.61
C ALA A 141 11.89 19.66 0.06
N LEU A 142 10.86 19.06 -0.53
CA LEU A 142 10.69 19.04 -1.98
C LEU A 142 10.32 20.41 -2.54
N ILE A 143 9.35 21.11 -1.96
CA ILE A 143 8.94 22.44 -2.42
C ILE A 143 10.13 23.41 -2.36
N ASP A 144 10.88 23.40 -1.26
CA ASP A 144 12.07 24.23 -1.08
C ASP A 144 13.14 23.95 -2.17
N SER A 145 13.24 22.70 -2.65
CA SER A 145 14.22 22.30 -3.69
C SER A 145 13.83 22.65 -5.13
N VAL A 146 12.55 22.96 -5.35
CA VAL A 146 11.98 23.32 -6.66
C VAL A 146 11.84 24.84 -6.78
N SER A 147 11.62 25.54 -5.65
CA SER A 147 11.56 27.00 -5.59
C SER A 147 12.92 27.70 -5.61
N ASN A 148 14.02 26.95 -5.39
CA ASN A 148 15.40 27.42 -5.54
C ASN A 148 15.99 26.99 -6.89
#